data_AF-A0AAV2SWH9-F1
#
_entry.id   AF-A0AAV2SWH9-F1
#
_cell.length_a   1.000
_cell.length_b   1.000
_cell.length_c   1.000
_cell.angle_alpha   90.00
_cell.angle_beta   90.00
_cell.angle_gamma   90.00
#
_symmetry.space_group_name_H-M   'P 1'
#
loop_
_entity.id
_entity.type
_entity.pdbx_description
1 polymer ?
#
loop_
_entity_poly.entity_id
_entity_poly.type
_entity_poly.pdbx_seq_one_letter_code
_entity_poly.pdbx_strand_id
1 'polypeptide(L)'
;MFQEAPAYSISAPIISRFGRRAPVASGFLISGIALLSLPFIPPGISWLVMLLALVGKLCISASYQMAYVYVTELMPTVVRQQGVGYLGLGARIGSFISPFIIEALVTYVSWGPSVVFGVGSLLAGIITFTLHETKNLPLPDTIENLEEIMNSKKKL
;
A
#
# COMPACT_ATOMS: atom_id res chain seq x y z
N MET A 1 10.16 -5.57 19.47
CA MET A 1 10.09 -7.04 19.28
C MET A 1 8.89 -7.69 20.00
N PHE A 2 8.48 -7.26 21.19
CA PHE A 2 7.28 -7.82 21.89
C PHE A 2 5.91 -7.26 21.44
N GLN A 3 5.90 -6.23 20.59
CA GLN A 3 4.67 -5.54 20.16
C GLN A 3 4.03 -6.15 18.89
N GLU A 4 4.71 -7.12 18.25
CA GLU A 4 4.28 -7.72 16.97
C GLU A 4 3.60 -9.09 17.14
N ALA A 5 3.65 -9.66 18.34
CA ALA A 5 3.11 -10.99 18.65
C ALA A 5 1.59 -11.14 18.47
N PRO A 6 0.72 -10.20 18.88
CA PRO A 6 -0.73 -10.38 18.71
C PRO A 6 -1.19 -10.12 17.27
N ALA A 7 -0.47 -9.29 16.50
CA ALA A 7 -0.79 -8.99 15.11
C ALA A 7 -0.50 -10.18 14.17
N TYR A 8 0.53 -10.98 14.46
CA TYR A 8 0.83 -12.20 13.70
C TYR A 8 -0.21 -13.31 13.90
N SER A 9 -0.79 -13.44 15.09
CA SER A 9 -1.81 -14.47 15.37
C SER A 9 -3.14 -14.22 14.66
N ILE A 10 -3.56 -12.96 14.48
CA ILE A 10 -4.83 -12.61 13.81
C ILE A 10 -4.65 -12.52 12.28
N SER A 11 -3.45 -12.17 11.80
CA SER A 11 -3.17 -12.10 10.36
C SER A 11 -2.97 -13.48 9.71
N ALA A 12 -2.54 -14.50 10.45
CA ALA A 12 -2.38 -15.86 9.95
C ALA A 12 -3.65 -16.47 9.31
N PRO A 13 -4.85 -16.45 9.94
CA PRO A 13 -6.04 -17.03 9.32
C PRO A 13 -6.54 -16.23 8.12
N ILE A 14 -6.43 -14.89 8.14
CA ILE A 14 -6.87 -14.01 7.04
C ILE A 14 -5.96 -14.13 5.81
N ILE A 15 -4.64 -14.19 6.03
CA ILE A 15 -3.65 -14.42 4.98
C ILE A 15 -3.79 -15.83 4.39
N SER A 16 -4.12 -16.83 5.22
CA SER A 16 -4.31 -18.23 4.76
C SER A 16 -5.54 -18.42 3.87
N ARG A 17 -6.63 -17.64 4.08
CA ARG A 17 -7.90 -17.85 3.38
C ARG A 17 -8.08 -16.99 2.12
N PHE A 18 -7.48 -15.79 2.06
CA PHE A 18 -7.65 -14.84 0.94
C PHE A 18 -6.34 -14.40 0.25
N GLY A 19 -5.18 -14.85 0.72
CA GLY A 19 -3.88 -14.38 0.22
C GLY A 19 -3.51 -12.99 0.74
N ARG A 20 -2.28 -12.53 0.42
CA ARG A 20 -1.73 -11.25 0.90
C ARG A 20 -2.15 -10.02 0.09
N ARG A 21 -2.57 -10.21 -1.16
CA ARG A 21 -2.88 -9.13 -2.10
C ARG A 21 -4.24 -8.48 -1.82
N ALA A 22 -5.25 -9.29 -1.53
CA ALA A 22 -6.60 -8.83 -1.23
C ALA A 22 -6.68 -7.81 -0.07
N PRO A 23 -6.06 -8.04 1.11
CA PRO A 23 -6.12 -7.07 2.20
C PRO A 23 -5.39 -5.76 1.87
N VAL A 24 -4.23 -5.82 1.23
CA VAL A 24 -3.46 -4.61 0.83
C VAL A 24 -4.24 -3.78 -0.19
N ALA A 25 -4.75 -4.42 -1.24
CA ALA A 25 -5.52 -3.72 -2.27
C ALA A 25 -6.83 -3.14 -1.70
N SER A 26 -7.54 -3.93 -0.88
CA SER A 26 -8.78 -3.48 -0.23
C SER A 26 -8.54 -2.29 0.71
N GLY A 27 -7.43 -2.26 1.45
CA GLY A 27 -7.11 -1.14 2.35
C GLY A 27 -6.79 0.16 1.61
N PHE A 28 -6.06 0.09 0.48
CA PHE A 28 -5.86 1.24 -0.39
C PHE A 28 -7.15 1.74 -1.05
N LEU A 29 -8.05 0.83 -1.45
CA LEU A 29 -9.36 1.19 -2.00
C LEU A 29 -10.26 1.84 -0.95
N ILE A 30 -10.39 1.22 0.23
CA ILE A 30 -11.21 1.75 1.33
C ILE A 30 -10.71 3.13 1.75
N SER A 31 -9.39 3.31 1.86
CA SER A 31 -8.83 4.63 2.17
C SER A 31 -9.05 5.66 1.06
N GLY A 32 -8.94 5.26 -0.21
CA GLY A 32 -9.21 6.15 -1.34
C GLY A 32 -10.66 6.62 -1.37
N ILE A 33 -11.60 5.69 -1.13
CA ILE A 33 -13.03 6.00 -1.01
C ILE A 33 -13.28 6.92 0.19
N ALA A 34 -12.67 6.63 1.35
CA ALA A 34 -12.81 7.47 2.55
C ALA A 34 -12.35 8.92 2.27
N LEU A 35 -11.18 9.09 1.64
CA LEU A 35 -10.65 10.42 1.28
C LEU A 35 -11.52 11.14 0.23
N LEU A 36 -12.03 10.42 -0.78
CA LEU A 36 -12.93 10.97 -1.80
C LEU A 36 -14.31 11.32 -1.28
N SER A 37 -14.75 10.72 -0.18
CA SER A 37 -16.03 11.04 0.46
C SER A 37 -15.98 12.29 1.34
N LEU A 38 -14.78 12.76 1.75
CA LEU A 38 -14.61 13.96 2.59
C LEU A 38 -15.23 15.24 1.99
N PRO A 39 -15.08 15.54 0.68
CA PRO A 39 -15.67 16.74 0.07
C PRO A 39 -17.20 16.76 0.05
N PHE A 40 -17.84 15.59 0.14
CA PHE A 40 -19.30 15.47 0.14
C PHE A 40 -19.92 15.72 1.52
N ILE A 41 -19.11 15.84 2.57
CA ILE A 41 -19.59 16.05 3.93
C ILE A 41 -19.84 17.55 4.16
N PRO A 42 -21.06 17.95 4.57
CA PRO A 42 -21.34 19.33 4.86
C PRO A 42 -20.52 19.85 6.05
N PRO A 43 -20.15 21.14 6.06
CA PRO A 43 -19.21 21.73 7.03
C PRO A 43 -19.69 21.77 8.50
N GLY A 44 -20.84 21.16 8.83
CA GLY A 44 -21.38 21.08 10.18
C GLY A 44 -21.05 19.80 10.95
N ILE A 45 -20.40 18.79 10.33
CA ILE A 45 -20.21 17.46 10.92
C ILE A 45 -18.72 17.11 11.07
N SER A 46 -17.97 17.88 11.86
CA SER A 46 -16.52 17.72 12.04
C SER A 46 -16.10 16.35 12.58
N TRP A 47 -16.94 15.73 13.44
CA TRP A 47 -16.66 14.41 14.00
C TRP A 47 -16.61 13.31 12.93
N LEU A 48 -17.46 13.42 11.89
CA LEU A 48 -17.52 12.45 10.79
C LEU A 48 -16.30 12.58 9.87
N VAL A 49 -15.88 13.83 9.58
CA VAL A 49 -14.66 14.13 8.83
C VAL A 49 -13.43 13.53 9.54
N MET A 50 -13.33 13.72 10.86
CA MET A 50 -12.25 13.14 11.67
C MET A 50 -12.28 11.61 11.66
N LEU A 51 -13.46 11.00 11.83
CA LEU A 51 -13.60 9.54 11.81
C LEU A 51 -13.14 8.95 10.48
N LEU A 52 -13.60 9.50 9.35
CA LEU A 52 -13.20 9.05 8.02
C LEU A 52 -11.70 9.25 7.76
N ALA A 53 -11.15 10.40 8.17
CA ALA A 53 -9.73 10.66 8.03
C ALA A 53 -8.88 9.66 8.83
N LEU A 54 -9.31 9.31 10.05
CA LEU A 54 -8.65 8.30 10.88
C LEU A 54 -8.76 6.91 10.27
N VAL A 55 -9.96 6.52 9.80
CA VAL A 55 -10.17 5.23 9.13
C VAL A 55 -9.27 5.12 7.90
N GLY A 56 -9.25 6.15 7.04
CA GLY A 56 -8.36 6.18 5.87
C GLY A 56 -6.89 6.06 6.25
N LYS A 57 -6.42 6.83 7.23
CA LYS A 57 -5.04 6.77 7.72
C LYS A 57 -4.67 5.38 8.25
N LEU A 58 -5.56 4.74 9.02
CA LEU A 58 -5.34 3.40 9.56
C LEU A 58 -5.30 2.35 8.44
N CYS A 59 -6.20 2.43 7.46
CA CYS A 59 -6.23 1.52 6.31
C CYS A 59 -4.96 1.64 5.45
N ILE A 60 -4.51 2.86 5.13
CA ILE A 60 -3.25 3.08 4.40
C ILE A 60 -2.06 2.54 5.20
N SER A 61 -2.00 2.84 6.51
CA SER A 61 -0.89 2.40 7.36
C SER A 61 -0.81 0.88 7.44
N ALA A 62 -1.94 0.20 7.62
CA ALA A 62 -2.01 -1.26 7.65
C ALA A 62 -1.60 -1.87 6.30
N SER A 63 -2.06 -1.28 5.19
CA SER A 63 -1.71 -1.74 3.83
C SER A 63 -0.22 -1.58 3.54
N TYR A 64 0.37 -0.45 3.95
CA TYR A 64 1.81 -0.20 3.80
C TYR A 64 2.65 -1.20 4.61
N GLN A 65 2.25 -1.48 5.86
CA GLN A 65 2.92 -2.47 6.70
C GLN A 65 2.89 -3.87 6.07
N MET A 66 1.74 -4.28 5.53
CA MET A 66 1.61 -5.57 4.85
C MET A 66 2.43 -5.63 3.54
N ALA A 67 2.46 -4.54 2.77
CA ALA A 67 3.29 -4.45 1.57
C ALA A 67 4.79 -4.54 1.89
N TYR A 68 5.22 -3.93 2.99
CA TYR A 68 6.59 -4.03 3.49
C TYR A 68 6.96 -5.48 3.82
N VAL A 69 6.14 -6.17 4.62
CA VAL A 69 6.34 -7.59 4.95
C VAL A 69 6.36 -8.45 3.69
N TYR A 70 5.46 -8.18 2.75
CA TYR A 70 5.38 -8.89 1.49
C TYR A 70 6.67 -8.77 0.67
N VAL A 71 7.24 -7.58 0.53
CA VAL A 71 8.54 -7.38 -0.16
C VAL A 71 9.66 -8.08 0.58
N THR A 72 9.66 -8.07 1.91
CA THR A 72 10.71 -8.79 2.66
C THR A 72 10.64 -10.30 2.47
N GLU A 73 9.45 -10.88 2.36
CA GLU A 73 9.32 -12.32 2.18
C GLU A 73 9.55 -12.79 0.74
N LEU A 74 9.30 -11.92 -0.24
CA LEU A 74 9.56 -12.21 -1.65
C LEU A 74 11.03 -12.09 -2.05
N MET A 75 11.74 -11.14 -1.43
CA MET A 75 13.10 -10.82 -1.84
C MET A 75 14.11 -11.77 -1.18
N PRO A 76 15.00 -12.43 -1.95
CA PRO A 76 16.09 -13.20 -1.38
C PRO A 76 17.01 -12.29 -0.56
N THR A 77 17.68 -12.86 0.45
CA THR A 77 18.43 -12.13 1.50
C THR A 77 19.43 -11.11 0.94
N VAL A 78 19.99 -11.39 -0.23
CA VAL A 78 20.94 -10.54 -0.97
C VAL A 78 20.32 -9.25 -1.53
N VAL A 79 19.05 -9.25 -1.93
CA VAL A 79 18.37 -8.08 -2.53
C VAL A 79 17.26 -7.50 -1.64
N ARG A 80 16.96 -8.15 -0.51
CA ARG A 80 15.95 -7.69 0.47
C ARG A 80 16.21 -6.27 0.95
N GLN A 81 17.45 -5.95 1.31
CA GLN A 81 17.80 -4.59 1.78
C GLN A 81 17.56 -3.54 0.70
N GLN A 82 17.81 -3.86 -0.57
CA GLN A 82 17.57 -2.96 -1.69
C GLN A 82 16.07 -2.78 -1.95
N GLY A 83 15.29 -3.86 -1.96
CA GLY A 83 13.83 -3.81 -2.12
C GLY A 83 13.14 -2.97 -1.05
N VAL A 84 13.53 -3.17 0.22
CA VAL A 84 13.09 -2.34 1.36
C VAL A 84 13.54 -0.88 1.20
N GLY A 85 14.76 -0.67 0.72
CA GLY A 85 15.30 0.66 0.39
C GLY A 85 14.43 1.40 -0.61
N TYR A 86 14.04 0.75 -1.72
CA TYR A 86 13.18 1.36 -2.74
C TYR A 86 11.78 1.70 -2.22
N LEU A 87 11.15 0.82 -1.44
CA LEU A 87 9.88 1.11 -0.77
C LEU A 87 9.99 2.35 0.13
N GLY A 88 11.06 2.40 0.95
CA GLY A 88 11.31 3.52 1.85
C GLY A 88 11.59 4.83 1.11
N LEU A 89 12.34 4.78 0.01
CA LEU A 89 12.60 5.96 -0.84
C LEU A 89 11.29 6.47 -1.47
N GLY A 90 10.45 5.58 -2.00
CA GLY A 90 9.13 5.96 -2.54
C GLY A 90 8.26 6.66 -1.49
N ALA A 91 8.20 6.12 -0.27
CA ALA A 91 7.46 6.74 0.84
C ALA A 91 8.02 8.11 1.26
N ARG A 92 9.35 8.28 1.23
CA ARG A 92 10.01 9.56 1.52
C ARG A 92 9.75 10.60 0.44
N ILE A 93 9.82 10.22 -0.83
CA ILE A 93 9.50 11.10 -1.96
C ILE A 93 8.04 11.53 -1.88
N GLY A 94 7.11 10.61 -1.59
CA GLY A 94 5.69 10.94 -1.38
C GLY A 94 5.49 11.93 -0.22
N SER A 95 6.19 11.73 0.90
CA SER A 95 6.16 12.65 2.04
C SER A 95 6.72 14.03 1.71
N PHE A 96 7.74 14.10 0.85
CA PHE A 96 8.33 15.37 0.41
C PHE A 96 7.40 16.12 -0.54
N ILE A 97 6.75 15.42 -1.49
CA ILE A 97 5.84 16.02 -2.47
C ILE A 97 4.51 16.44 -1.85
N SER A 98 4.02 15.69 -0.85
CA SER A 98 2.73 15.91 -0.18
C SER A 98 2.46 17.37 0.25
N PRO A 99 3.34 18.05 1.02
CA PRO A 99 3.09 19.42 1.44
C PRO A 99 3.01 20.41 0.28
N PHE A 100 3.79 20.23 -0.79
CA PHE A 100 3.72 21.10 -1.97
C PHE A 100 2.36 20.99 -2.68
N ILE A 101 1.81 19.78 -2.79
CA ILE A 101 0.47 19.57 -3.36
C ILE A 101 -0.59 20.24 -2.47
N ILE A 102 -0.48 20.08 -1.15
CA ILE A 102 -1.42 20.67 -0.20
C ILE A 102 -1.39 22.20 -0.30
N GLU A 103 -0.20 22.81 -0.23
CA GLU A 103 -0.04 24.26 -0.27
C GLU A 103 -0.53 24.86 -1.61
N ALA A 104 -0.19 24.20 -2.72
CA ALA A 104 -0.64 24.62 -4.03
C ALA A 104 -2.18 24.55 -4.18
N LEU A 105 -2.83 23.47 -3.71
CA LEU A 105 -4.26 23.26 -3.93
C LEU A 105 -5.15 23.93 -2.88
N VAL A 106 -4.76 23.96 -1.60
CA VAL A 106 -5.57 24.57 -0.52
C VAL A 106 -5.85 26.05 -0.81
N THR A 107 -4.91 26.74 -1.46
CA THR A 107 -5.03 28.16 -1.82
C THR A 107 -6.18 28.42 -2.81
N TYR A 108 -6.51 27.45 -3.68
CA TYR A 108 -7.60 27.58 -4.65
C TYR A 108 -8.86 26.85 -4.19
N VAL A 109 -8.72 25.65 -3.62
CA VAL A 109 -9.81 24.72 -3.35
C VAL A 109 -9.49 23.86 -2.12
N SER A 110 -10.24 24.07 -1.02
CA SER A 110 -10.03 23.35 0.26
C SER A 110 -10.20 21.82 0.15
N TRP A 111 -11.05 21.33 -0.76
CA TRP A 111 -11.25 19.89 -0.98
C TRP A 111 -10.27 19.26 -1.98
N GLY A 112 -9.44 20.07 -2.65
CA GLY A 112 -8.52 19.63 -3.70
C GLY A 112 -7.53 18.56 -3.24
N PRO A 113 -6.81 18.74 -2.11
CA PRO A 113 -5.83 17.76 -1.65
C PRO A 113 -6.44 16.39 -1.35
N SER A 114 -7.62 16.35 -0.70
CA SER A 114 -8.32 15.11 -0.38
C SER A 114 -8.65 14.29 -1.63
N VAL A 115 -9.02 14.96 -2.73
CA VAL A 115 -9.28 14.30 -4.02
C VAL A 115 -7.99 13.77 -4.63
N VAL A 116 -6.91 14.56 -4.65
CA VAL A 116 -5.61 14.12 -5.23
C VAL A 116 -5.07 12.89 -4.48
N PHE A 117 -5.04 12.93 -3.14
CA PHE A 117 -4.60 11.78 -2.35
C PHE A 117 -5.57 10.60 -2.42
N GLY A 118 -6.87 10.85 -2.51
CA GLY A 118 -7.89 9.82 -2.67
C GLY A 118 -7.77 9.07 -4.00
N VAL A 119 -7.64 9.80 -5.11
CA VAL A 119 -7.39 9.22 -6.45
C VAL A 119 -6.05 8.49 -6.48
N GLY A 120 -5.00 9.08 -5.91
CA GLY A 120 -3.68 8.43 -5.79
C GLY A 120 -3.75 7.09 -5.04
N SER A 121 -4.51 7.04 -3.94
CA SER A 121 -4.74 5.82 -3.16
C SER A 121 -5.54 4.78 -3.95
N LEU A 122 -6.55 5.20 -4.72
CA LEU A 122 -7.30 4.28 -5.60
C LEU A 122 -6.41 3.70 -6.69
N LEU A 123 -5.61 4.53 -7.36
CA LEU A 123 -4.66 4.07 -8.37
C LEU A 123 -3.65 3.09 -7.78
N ALA A 124 -3.13 3.36 -6.58
CA ALA A 124 -2.25 2.43 -5.88
C ALA A 124 -2.96 1.09 -5.59
N GLY A 125 -4.23 1.12 -5.16
CA GLY A 125 -5.04 -0.08 -4.96
C GLY A 125 -5.26 -0.86 -6.27
N ILE A 126 -5.55 -0.18 -7.38
CA ILE A 126 -5.73 -0.79 -8.70
C ILE A 126 -4.41 -1.37 -9.22
N ILE A 127 -3.29 -0.67 -9.08
CA ILE A 127 -1.96 -1.17 -9.45
C ILE A 127 -1.60 -2.39 -8.60
N THR A 128 -1.99 -2.41 -7.32
CA THR A 128 -1.84 -3.59 -6.45
C THR A 128 -2.73 -4.75 -6.92
N PHE A 129 -3.87 -4.47 -7.53
CA PHE A 129 -4.63 -5.46 -8.30
C PHE A 129 -3.92 -5.88 -9.59
N THR A 130 -3.20 -5.01 -10.30
CA THR A 130 -2.45 -5.44 -11.50
C THR A 130 -1.19 -6.24 -11.14
N LEU A 131 -0.69 -6.12 -9.91
CA LEU A 131 0.42 -6.90 -9.42
C LEU A 131 0.01 -8.38 -9.34
N HIS A 132 0.63 -9.20 -10.19
CA HIS A 132 0.38 -10.63 -10.26
C HIS A 132 0.56 -11.26 -8.86
N GLU A 133 -0.37 -12.14 -8.48
CA GLU A 133 -0.23 -12.92 -7.26
C GLU A 133 1.07 -13.72 -7.33
N THR A 134 2.00 -13.48 -6.41
CA THR A 134 3.15 -14.36 -6.17
C THR A 134 2.73 -15.60 -5.37
N LYS A 135 1.48 -16.05 -5.50
CA LYS A 135 1.03 -17.31 -4.95
C LYS A 135 1.37 -18.35 -6.03
N ASN A 136 2.31 -19.24 -5.72
CA ASN A 136 2.79 -20.39 -6.52
C ASN A 136 4.11 -20.24 -7.30
N LEU A 137 4.93 -19.21 -7.07
CA LEU A 137 6.34 -19.30 -7.48
C LEU A 137 7.15 -19.87 -6.31
N PRO A 138 7.83 -21.04 -6.47
CA PRO A 138 8.78 -21.50 -5.47
C PRO A 138 9.80 -20.38 -5.28
N LEU A 139 10.08 -19.99 -4.03
CA LEU A 139 11.14 -19.03 -3.75
C LEU A 139 12.41 -19.58 -4.40
N PRO A 140 12.98 -18.90 -5.41
CA PRO A 140 14.25 -19.31 -5.95
C PRO A 140 15.28 -18.97 -4.86
N ASP A 141 15.83 -20.01 -4.24
CA ASP A 141 16.84 -19.89 -3.18
C ASP A 141 18.13 -19.19 -3.66
N THR A 142 18.28 -18.95 -4.97
CA THR A 142 19.46 -18.33 -5.59
C THR A 142 19.09 -17.49 -6.82
N ILE A 143 19.87 -16.43 -7.08
CA ILE A 143 19.66 -15.48 -8.20
C ILE A 143 19.73 -16.18 -9.56
N GLU A 144 20.52 -17.26 -9.68
CA GLU A 144 20.59 -18.09 -10.89
C GLU A 144 19.23 -18.68 -11.33
N ASN A 145 18.37 -19.08 -10.39
CA ASN A 145 17.04 -19.63 -10.73
C ASN A 145 16.05 -18.56 -11.22
N LEU A 146 16.23 -17.29 -10.81
CA LEU A 146 15.44 -16.16 -11.33
C LEU A 146 15.80 -15.85 -12.77
N GLU A 147 17.09 -15.90 -13.12
CA GLU A 147 17.56 -15.67 -14.48
C GLU A 147 17.13 -16.79 -15.45
N GLU A 148 17.09 -18.05 -15.02
CA GLU A 148 16.55 -19.16 -15.83
C GLU A 148 15.04 -19.03 -16.11
N ILE A 149 14.23 -18.69 -15.10
CA ILE A 149 12.78 -18.51 -15.28
C ILE A 149 12.47 -17.30 -16.18
N MET A 150 13.22 -16.20 -16.02
CA MET A 150 13.07 -15.01 -16.87
C MET A 150 13.52 -15.25 -18.31
N ASN A 151 14.61 -16.00 -18.52
CA ASN A 151 15.08 -16.35 -19.86
C ASN A 151 14.18 -17.39 -20.56
N SER A 152 13.56 -18.31 -19.81
CA SER A 152 12.58 -19.27 -20.35
C SER A 152 11.29 -18.58 -20.81
N LYS A 153 10.79 -17.58 -20.05
CA LYS A 153 9.63 -16.77 -20.46
C LYS A 153 9.88 -15.84 -21.64
N LYS A 154 11.13 -15.46 -21.92
CA LYS A 154 11.49 -14.64 -23.09
C LYS A 154 11.49 -15.43 -24.41
N LYS A 155 11.31 -16.75 -24.34
CA LYS A 155 11.36 -17.68 -25.47
C LYS A 155 9.98 -18.20 -25.94
N LEU A 156 8.91 -17.75 -25.30
CA LEU A 156 7.50 -17.91 -25.70
C LEU A 156 6.95 -16.57 -26.18
#